data_AF-A0A9P0LKA0-F1
#
_entry.id   AF-A0A9P0LKA0-F1
#
_cell.length_a   1.000
_cell.length_b   1.000
_cell.length_c   1.000
_cell.angle_alpha   90.00
_cell.angle_beta   90.00
_cell.angle_gamma   90.00
#
_symmetry.space_group_name_H-M   'P 1'
#
loop_
_entity.id
_entity.type
_entity.pdbx_description
1 polymer ?
#
loop_
_entity_poly.entity_id
_entity_poly.type
_entity_poly.pdbx_seq_one_letter_code
_entity_poly.pdbx_strand_id
1 'polypeptide(L)'
;MLINPTMLEQLFCRKYSTDILKFVPKHKPALDRDVDVLKEFIQKSNKIAVLTGAGISTESGIPDYRSEEVGLYARTNHKPVQYMEFLKSAQVRRRYWARNYVGWYTFSQRQPNQVHYSIRNLEHVHNKVSSVITQNVDGLHFKAGSSNVIELHGTAFRVICLQCRAEYDRFYIQDNLRDMNPHMVEVINMIRPDGDVEIPQVKLVK
;
A
#
# COMPACT_ATOMS: atom_id res chain seq x y z
N MET A 1 -15.04 -12.20 28.54
CA MET A 1 -14.11 -11.07 28.77
C MET A 1 -14.57 -9.91 27.90
N LEU A 2 -15.10 -8.88 28.55
CA LEU A 2 -15.69 -7.71 27.91
C LEU A 2 -14.57 -6.84 27.32
N ILE A 3 -14.72 -6.44 26.06
CA ILE A 3 -13.84 -5.48 25.40
C ILE A 3 -13.90 -4.17 26.20
N ASN A 4 -12.76 -3.73 26.74
CA ASN A 4 -12.66 -2.60 27.65
C ASN A 4 -12.99 -1.28 26.89
N PRO A 5 -13.95 -0.45 27.35
CA PRO A 5 -14.39 0.77 26.65
C PRO A 5 -13.27 1.76 26.33
N THR A 6 -12.24 1.81 27.16
CA THR A 6 -11.05 2.66 26.99
C THR A 6 -10.20 2.33 25.75
N MET A 7 -10.27 1.10 25.25
CA MET A 7 -9.55 0.70 24.03
C MET A 7 -10.25 1.22 22.76
N LEU A 8 -11.56 1.46 22.82
CA LEU A 8 -12.33 2.10 21.74
C LEU A 8 -12.12 3.61 21.74
N GLU A 9 -12.10 4.27 22.89
CA GLU A 9 -11.86 5.74 22.96
C GLU A 9 -10.48 6.15 22.45
N GLN A 10 -9.46 5.29 22.63
CA GLN A 10 -8.13 5.50 22.04
C GLN A 10 -8.11 5.37 20.51
N LEU A 11 -9.10 4.72 19.88
CA LEU A 11 -9.23 4.65 18.42
C LEU A 11 -9.78 5.96 17.83
N PHE A 12 -10.49 6.78 18.61
CA PHE A 12 -11.25 7.93 18.10
C PHE A 12 -10.57 9.28 18.25
N CYS A 13 -9.43 9.35 18.93
CA CYS A 13 -8.79 10.63 19.21
C CYS A 13 -7.33 10.61 18.75
N ARG A 14 -7.03 11.17 17.57
CA ARG A 14 -5.85 12.05 17.37
C ARG A 14 -5.70 12.62 15.97
N LYS A 15 -5.10 13.81 15.96
CA LYS A 15 -4.79 14.69 14.83
C LYS A 15 -3.94 13.97 13.78
N TYR A 16 -4.55 13.59 12.66
CA TYR A 16 -3.82 13.32 11.44
C TYR A 16 -3.20 14.63 10.92
N SER A 17 -1.97 14.58 10.42
CA SER A 17 -1.45 15.68 9.60
C SER A 17 -2.36 15.84 8.39
N THR A 18 -2.78 17.07 8.09
CA THR A 18 -3.66 17.39 6.95
C THR A 18 -3.12 16.88 5.61
N ASP A 19 -1.80 16.73 5.49
CA ASP A 19 -1.13 16.21 4.29
C ASP A 19 -1.32 14.71 4.06
N ILE A 20 -1.58 13.93 5.11
CA ILE A 20 -1.79 12.47 5.01
C ILE A 20 -3.22 12.19 4.52
N LEU A 21 -4.18 13.01 4.94
CA LEU A 21 -5.59 12.84 4.59
C LEU A 21 -5.94 13.25 3.15
N LYS A 22 -5.01 13.84 2.39
CA LYS A 22 -5.27 14.27 1.00
C LYS A 22 -5.65 13.13 0.04
N PHE A 23 -5.36 11.88 0.42
CA PHE A 23 -5.71 10.69 -0.35
C PHE A 23 -6.96 9.98 0.14
N VAL A 24 -7.52 10.43 1.27
CA VAL A 24 -8.76 9.89 1.82
C VAL A 24 -9.93 10.58 1.09
N PRO A 25 -10.84 9.83 0.46
CA PRO A 25 -12.01 10.43 -0.19
C PRO A 25 -12.90 11.13 0.84
N LYS A 26 -13.64 12.15 0.39
CA LYS A 26 -14.69 12.76 1.21
C LYS A 26 -15.73 11.70 1.56
N HIS A 27 -16.10 11.64 2.83
CA HIS A 27 -17.14 10.75 3.32
C HIS A 27 -17.97 11.44 4.40
N LYS A 28 -19.19 10.96 4.62
CA LYS A 28 -19.98 11.36 5.79
C LYS A 28 -19.40 10.68 7.04
N PRO A 29 -19.54 11.26 8.24
CA PRO A 29 -19.20 10.58 9.47
C PRO A 29 -19.90 9.21 9.57
N ALA A 30 -19.21 8.22 10.14
CA ALA A 30 -19.82 6.93 10.43
C ALA A 30 -20.97 7.10 11.43
N LEU A 31 -22.06 6.35 11.25
CA LEU A 31 -23.16 6.34 12.21
C LEU A 31 -22.88 5.31 13.29
N ASP A 32 -23.21 5.62 14.55
CA ASP A 32 -23.00 4.70 15.68
C ASP A 32 -23.64 3.33 15.44
N ARG A 33 -24.84 3.31 14.83
CA ARG A 33 -25.53 2.07 14.43
C ARG A 33 -24.71 1.17 13.51
N ASP A 34 -23.92 1.75 12.59
CA ASP A 34 -23.12 0.98 11.64
C ASP A 34 -21.89 0.38 12.34
N VAL A 35 -21.33 1.12 13.30
CA VAL A 35 -20.23 0.64 14.17
C VAL A 35 -20.71 -0.50 15.06
N ASP A 36 -21.90 -0.38 15.64
CA ASP A 36 -22.49 -1.43 16.49
C ASP A 36 -22.76 -2.71 15.70
N VAL A 37 -23.30 -2.61 14.48
CA VAL A 37 -23.51 -3.76 13.59
C VAL A 37 -22.19 -4.47 13.28
N LEU A 38 -21.13 -3.72 12.96
CA LEU A 38 -19.80 -4.30 12.72
C LEU A 38 -19.23 -4.97 13.97
N LYS A 39 -19.36 -4.33 15.13
CA LYS A 39 -18.90 -4.86 16.42
C LYS A 39 -19.59 -6.18 16.75
N GLU A 40 -20.91 -6.24 16.59
CA GLU A 40 -21.68 -7.47 16.80
C GLU A 40 -21.24 -8.58 15.84
N PHE A 41 -21.03 -8.27 14.57
CA PHE A 41 -20.55 -9.23 13.58
C PHE A 41 -19.20 -9.84 14.00
N ILE A 42 -18.24 -8.99 14.42
CA ILE A 42 -16.92 -9.44 14.87
C ILE A 42 -17.04 -10.29 16.14
N GLN A 43 -17.89 -9.90 17.09
CA GLN A 43 -18.08 -10.63 18.34
C GLN A 43 -18.68 -12.02 18.12
N LYS A 44 -19.70 -12.14 17.26
CA LYS A 44 -20.40 -13.39 16.94
C LYS A 44 -19.59 -14.33 16.04
N SER A 45 -18.63 -13.81 15.28
CA SER A 45 -17.79 -14.59 14.38
C SER A 45 -16.62 -15.25 15.12
N ASN A 46 -16.28 -16.49 14.75
CA ASN A 46 -15.17 -17.24 15.36
C ASN A 46 -13.92 -17.32 14.47
N LYS A 47 -14.06 -17.13 13.16
CA LYS A 47 -12.97 -17.10 12.18
C LYS A 47 -13.33 -16.16 11.04
N ILE A 48 -12.62 -15.05 10.92
CA ILE A 48 -12.86 -14.00 9.93
C ILE A 48 -11.71 -14.00 8.92
N ALA A 49 -12.03 -14.08 7.63
CA ALA A 49 -11.11 -13.72 6.57
C ALA A 49 -11.31 -12.25 6.21
N VAL A 50 -10.25 -11.45 6.20
CA VAL A 50 -10.31 -10.02 5.87
C VAL A 50 -9.76 -9.80 4.47
N LEU A 51 -10.55 -9.22 3.57
CA LEU A 51 -10.09 -8.80 2.23
C LEU A 51 -9.82 -7.29 2.24
N THR A 52 -8.61 -6.87 1.84
CA THR A 52 -8.25 -5.45 1.76
C THR A 52 -7.83 -5.04 0.34
N GLY A 53 -8.00 -3.75 0.06
CA GLY A 53 -7.50 -3.08 -1.14
C GLY A 53 -6.94 -1.69 -0.79
N ALA A 54 -6.58 -0.91 -1.81
CA ALA A 54 -5.76 0.30 -1.62
C ALA A 54 -6.37 1.36 -0.69
N GLY A 55 -7.70 1.38 -0.54
CA GLY A 55 -8.41 2.28 0.37
C GLY A 55 -7.90 2.22 1.82
N ILE A 56 -7.51 1.03 2.31
CA ILE A 56 -6.98 0.87 3.68
C ILE A 56 -5.65 1.61 3.88
N SER A 57 -4.89 1.89 2.81
CA SER A 57 -3.57 2.51 2.87
C SER A 57 -3.60 4.03 2.60
N THR A 58 -4.78 4.61 2.35
CA THR A 58 -4.95 6.06 2.11
C THR A 58 -4.52 6.89 3.31
N GLU A 59 -4.93 6.49 4.52
CA GLU A 59 -4.48 7.08 5.79
C GLU A 59 -3.01 6.80 6.12
N SER A 60 -2.32 5.96 5.33
CA SER A 60 -0.86 5.80 5.38
C SER A 60 -0.13 6.72 4.39
N GLY A 61 -0.86 7.58 3.67
CA GLY A 61 -0.29 8.49 2.67
C GLY A 61 0.00 7.82 1.32
N ILE A 62 -0.67 6.71 1.01
CA ILE A 62 -0.62 6.03 -0.29
C ILE A 62 -1.97 6.26 -1.00
N PRO A 63 -2.03 6.85 -2.20
CA PRO A 63 -3.32 7.02 -2.88
C PRO A 63 -3.94 5.67 -3.21
N ASP A 64 -5.26 5.67 -3.44
CA ASP A 64 -5.93 4.55 -4.08
C ASP A 64 -6.02 4.75 -5.61
N TYR A 65 -6.65 3.80 -6.28
CA TYR A 65 -6.82 3.85 -7.74
C TYR A 65 -8.08 4.63 -8.17
N ARG A 66 -9.18 4.51 -7.43
CA ARG A 66 -10.54 4.73 -7.96
C ARG A 66 -11.40 5.69 -7.13
N SER A 67 -10.93 6.15 -5.97
CA SER A 67 -11.71 7.12 -5.19
C SER A 67 -12.02 8.36 -6.02
N GLU A 68 -13.26 8.83 -5.90
CA GLU A 68 -13.69 10.06 -6.55
C GLU A 68 -12.82 11.24 -6.08
N GLU A 69 -12.48 12.15 -6.99
CA GLU A 69 -11.59 13.32 -6.80
C GLU A 69 -10.12 13.00 -6.42
N VAL A 70 -9.85 11.97 -5.61
CA VAL A 70 -8.52 11.71 -5.01
C VAL A 70 -7.82 10.45 -5.53
N GLY A 71 -8.54 9.56 -6.20
CA GLY A 71 -7.99 8.34 -6.79
C GLY A 71 -7.10 8.63 -8.01
N LEU A 72 -6.15 7.72 -8.28
CA LEU A 72 -5.21 7.89 -9.40
C LEU A 72 -5.92 8.09 -10.75
N TYR A 73 -6.97 7.32 -11.04
CA TYR A 73 -7.68 7.38 -12.32
C TYR A 73 -8.61 8.61 -12.42
N ALA A 74 -9.03 9.18 -11.29
CA ALA A 74 -9.78 10.44 -11.29
C ALA A 74 -8.86 11.64 -11.57
N ARG A 75 -7.57 11.53 -11.22
CA ARG A 75 -6.59 12.64 -11.33
C ARG A 75 -5.66 12.54 -12.53
N THR A 76 -5.61 11.39 -13.22
CA THR A 76 -4.66 11.13 -14.31
C THR A 76 -5.25 10.24 -15.39
N ASN A 77 -4.87 10.48 -16.66
CA ASN A 77 -5.15 9.57 -17.78
C ASN A 77 -4.16 8.37 -17.83
N HIS A 78 -3.56 8.01 -16.70
CA HIS A 78 -2.46 7.06 -16.68
C HIS A 78 -2.96 5.62 -16.82
N LYS A 79 -2.34 4.87 -17.73
CA LYS A 79 -2.57 3.44 -17.89
C LYS A 79 -1.41 2.66 -17.28
N PRO A 80 -1.68 1.58 -16.50
CA PRO A 80 -0.63 0.72 -16.00
C PRO A 80 0.17 0.13 -17.17
N VAL A 81 1.47 -0.09 -16.95
CA VAL A 81 2.31 -0.80 -17.92
C VAL A 81 1.78 -2.22 -18.05
N GLN A 82 1.47 -2.64 -19.27
CA GLN A 82 0.96 -3.98 -19.50
C GLN A 82 2.10 -5.01 -19.44
N TYR A 83 1.84 -6.18 -18.85
CA TYR A 83 2.85 -7.22 -18.68
C TYR A 83 3.54 -7.60 -20.00
N MET A 84 2.77 -7.77 -21.08
CA MET A 84 3.33 -8.10 -22.40
C MET A 84 4.21 -7.00 -22.98
N GLU A 85 3.90 -5.72 -22.72
CA GLU A 85 4.75 -4.60 -23.14
C GLU A 85 6.06 -4.58 -22.37
N PHE A 86 5.99 -4.84 -21.06
CA PHE A 86 7.17 -4.96 -20.19
C PHE A 86 8.11 -6.08 -20.66
N LEU A 87 7.56 -7.24 -21.06
CA LEU A 87 8.36 -8.34 -21.58
C LEU A 87 9.02 -8.01 -22.93
N LYS A 88 8.29 -7.37 -23.84
CA LYS A 88 8.73 -7.18 -25.23
C LYS A 88 9.67 -5.99 -25.44
N SER A 89 9.64 -4.98 -24.57
CA SER A 89 10.38 -3.73 -24.81
C SER A 89 11.35 -3.38 -23.67
N ALA A 90 12.65 -3.37 -23.98
CA ALA A 90 13.67 -2.87 -23.07
C ALA A 90 13.48 -1.39 -22.71
N GLN A 91 12.96 -0.58 -23.65
CA GLN A 91 12.63 0.82 -23.38
C GLN A 91 11.50 0.95 -22.35
N VAL A 92 10.45 0.11 -22.45
CA VAL A 92 9.37 0.08 -21.46
C VAL A 92 9.90 -0.34 -20.09
N ARG A 93 10.77 -1.36 -20.02
CA ARG A 93 11.39 -1.77 -18.75
C ARG A 93 12.23 -0.66 -18.14
N ARG A 94 13.09 0.02 -18.91
CA ARG A 94 13.89 1.15 -18.41
C ARG A 94 13.00 2.27 -17.87
N ARG A 95 11.93 2.62 -18.58
CA ARG A 95 10.97 3.63 -18.12
C ARG A 95 10.25 3.20 -16.84
N TYR A 96 9.80 1.96 -16.75
CA TYR A 96 9.16 1.41 -15.55
C TYR A 96 10.11 1.47 -14.35
N TRP A 97 11.33 0.95 -14.50
CA TRP A 97 12.32 0.92 -13.42
C TRP A 97 12.82 2.29 -13.02
N ALA A 98 13.00 3.22 -13.96
CA ALA A 98 13.37 4.60 -13.65
C ALA A 98 12.31 5.29 -12.77
N ARG A 99 11.01 5.07 -13.05
CA ARG A 99 9.93 5.61 -12.23
C ARG A 99 9.85 4.91 -10.87
N ASN A 100 9.93 3.57 -10.85
CA ASN A 100 9.92 2.83 -9.59
C ASN A 100 11.12 3.17 -8.70
N TYR A 101 12.31 3.39 -9.29
CA TYR A 101 13.52 3.83 -8.59
C TYR A 101 13.29 5.15 -7.85
N VAL A 102 12.74 6.17 -8.54
CA VAL A 102 12.48 7.49 -7.95
C VAL A 102 11.41 7.42 -6.86
N GLY A 103 10.39 6.58 -7.02
CA GLY A 103 9.31 6.43 -6.02
C GLY A 103 9.66 5.59 -4.80
N TRP A 104 10.66 4.71 -4.92
CA TRP A 104 10.91 3.62 -3.98
C TRP A 104 11.17 4.08 -2.55
N TYR A 105 12.03 5.08 -2.34
CA TYR A 105 12.40 5.51 -0.99
C TYR A 105 11.16 5.96 -0.20
N THR A 106 10.36 6.84 -0.79
CA THR A 106 9.15 7.33 -0.11
C THR A 106 8.06 6.27 0.00
N PHE A 107 7.92 5.34 -0.95
CA PHE A 107 6.96 4.24 -0.87
C PHE A 107 7.34 3.22 0.22
N SER A 108 8.60 2.80 0.25
CA SER A 108 9.10 1.81 1.20
C SER A 108 9.07 2.31 2.65
N GLN A 109 9.15 3.62 2.88
CA GLN A 109 9.07 4.23 4.21
C GLN A 109 7.65 4.39 4.77
N ARG A 110 6.61 4.15 3.96
CA ARG A 110 5.22 4.23 4.45
C ARG A 110 4.98 3.28 5.61
N GLN A 111 4.28 3.80 6.61
CA GLN A 111 4.00 3.09 7.85
C GLN A 111 2.53 2.62 7.89
N PRO A 112 2.25 1.50 8.57
CA PRO A 112 0.88 1.07 8.79
C PRO A 112 0.09 2.12 9.57
N ASN A 113 -1.19 2.24 9.26
CA ASN A 113 -2.13 3.06 10.03
C ASN A 113 -2.94 2.20 11.02
N GLN A 114 -3.86 2.86 11.74
CA GLN A 114 -4.64 2.23 12.80
C GLN A 114 -5.48 1.04 12.33
N VAL A 115 -5.95 1.04 11.07
CA VAL A 115 -6.76 -0.07 10.53
C VAL A 115 -5.90 -1.34 10.42
N HIS A 116 -4.65 -1.21 9.96
CA HIS A 116 -3.71 -2.33 9.89
C HIS A 116 -3.41 -2.90 11.28
N TYR A 117 -3.11 -2.04 12.26
CA TYR A 117 -2.87 -2.49 13.64
C TYR A 117 -4.12 -3.11 14.28
N SER A 118 -5.31 -2.61 13.97
CA SER A 118 -6.58 -3.17 14.46
C SER A 118 -6.81 -4.57 13.90
N ILE A 119 -6.56 -4.80 12.60
CA ILE A 119 -6.62 -6.14 11.98
C ILE A 119 -5.60 -7.08 12.63
N ARG A 120 -4.35 -6.62 12.81
CA ARG A 120 -3.31 -7.37 13.52
C ARG A 120 -3.75 -7.75 14.94
N ASN A 121 -4.40 -6.86 15.68
CA ASN A 121 -4.89 -7.17 17.02
C ASN A 121 -6.06 -8.15 17.01
N LEU A 122 -6.95 -8.06 16.01
CA LEU A 122 -8.01 -9.05 15.82
C LEU A 122 -7.45 -10.44 15.47
N GLU A 123 -6.30 -10.52 14.80
CA GLU A 123 -5.55 -11.76 14.57
C GLU A 123 -4.92 -12.27 15.89
N HIS A 124 -3.99 -11.50 16.48
CA HIS A 124 -3.11 -12.02 17.54
C HIS A 124 -3.67 -11.89 18.96
N VAL A 125 -4.42 -10.84 19.25
CA VAL A 125 -4.90 -10.56 20.63
C VAL A 125 -6.26 -11.20 20.85
N HIS A 126 -7.13 -11.14 19.84
CA HIS A 126 -8.51 -11.61 19.96
C HIS A 126 -8.77 -12.96 19.29
N ASN A 127 -7.83 -13.48 18.49
CA ASN A 127 -7.96 -14.75 17.77
C ASN A 127 -9.27 -14.82 16.94
N LYS A 128 -9.65 -13.70 16.32
CA LYS A 128 -10.88 -13.54 15.52
C LYS A 128 -10.59 -13.59 14.03
N VAL A 129 -9.50 -12.96 13.58
CA VAL A 129 -9.09 -12.95 12.18
C VAL A 129 -8.18 -14.14 11.92
N SER A 130 -8.59 -15.01 10.99
CA SER A 130 -7.81 -16.19 10.61
C SER A 130 -6.78 -15.87 9.54
N SER A 131 -7.08 -14.94 8.63
CA SER A 131 -6.22 -14.59 7.49
C SER A 131 -6.56 -13.22 6.92
N VAL A 132 -5.54 -12.51 6.46
CA VAL A 132 -5.69 -11.28 5.68
C VAL A 132 -5.36 -11.60 4.22
N ILE A 133 -6.29 -11.30 3.32
CA ILE A 133 -6.09 -11.37 1.88
C ILE A 133 -5.99 -9.93 1.39
N THR A 134 -4.90 -9.57 0.73
CA THR A 134 -4.68 -8.19 0.29
C THR A 134 -4.40 -8.12 -1.20
N GLN A 135 -5.01 -7.13 -1.85
CA GLN A 135 -4.68 -6.72 -3.21
C GLN A 135 -3.52 -5.71 -3.25
N ASN A 136 -3.07 -5.23 -2.09
CA ASN A 136 -2.02 -4.23 -2.00
C ASN A 136 -0.64 -4.87 -2.13
N VAL A 137 0.31 -4.09 -2.63
CA VAL A 137 1.72 -4.48 -2.78
C VAL A 137 2.65 -3.72 -1.83
N ASP A 138 2.06 -2.99 -0.87
CA ASP A 138 2.72 -2.00 0.00
C ASP A 138 3.38 -2.59 1.25
N GLY A 139 3.16 -3.88 1.53
CA GLY A 139 3.69 -4.59 2.68
C GLY A 139 3.20 -4.07 4.04
N LEU A 140 2.19 -3.20 4.10
CA LEU A 140 1.79 -2.53 5.37
C LEU A 140 1.18 -3.51 6.38
N HIS A 141 0.52 -4.58 5.93
CA HIS A 141 0.04 -5.64 6.84
C HIS A 141 1.19 -6.35 7.56
N PHE A 142 2.26 -6.72 6.83
CA PHE A 142 3.44 -7.32 7.44
C PHE A 142 4.15 -6.34 8.38
N LYS A 143 4.30 -5.07 7.98
CA LYS A 143 4.87 -4.03 8.84
C LYS A 143 4.05 -3.80 10.11
N ALA A 144 2.74 -3.97 10.06
CA ALA A 144 1.89 -3.89 11.26
C ALA A 144 2.07 -5.09 12.21
N GLY A 145 2.67 -6.19 11.71
CA GLY A 145 2.87 -7.43 12.44
C GLY A 145 1.78 -8.48 12.20
N SER A 146 0.96 -8.34 11.17
CA SER A 146 0.07 -9.42 10.74
C SER A 146 0.90 -10.59 10.21
N SER A 147 0.51 -11.82 10.54
CA SER A 147 1.34 -13.01 10.23
C SER A 147 0.77 -13.87 9.11
N ASN A 148 -0.54 -14.06 9.07
CA ASN A 148 -1.21 -14.83 8.03
C ASN A 148 -1.76 -13.92 6.94
N VAL A 149 -0.88 -13.43 6.06
CA VAL A 149 -1.20 -12.50 4.97
C VAL A 149 -0.98 -13.16 3.61
N ILE A 150 -1.99 -13.08 2.74
CA ILE A 150 -1.95 -13.53 1.34
C ILE A 150 -1.93 -12.29 0.44
N GLU A 151 -0.80 -12.03 -0.20
CA GLU A 151 -0.61 -10.93 -1.16
C GLU A 151 -1.04 -11.36 -2.58
N LEU A 152 -2.29 -11.09 -2.98
CA LEU A 152 -2.85 -11.55 -4.26
C LEU A 152 -2.12 -10.98 -5.49
N HIS A 153 -1.58 -9.77 -5.39
CA HIS A 153 -0.86 -9.10 -6.47
C HIS A 153 0.66 -9.16 -6.26
N GLY A 154 1.14 -10.03 -5.36
CA GLY A 154 2.53 -10.08 -4.93
C GLY A 154 2.92 -8.86 -4.10
N THR A 155 4.22 -8.57 -4.07
CA THR A 155 4.79 -7.52 -3.21
C THR A 155 5.75 -6.63 -3.98
N ALA A 156 5.77 -5.34 -3.67
CA ALA A 156 6.74 -4.41 -4.24
C ALA A 156 8.15 -4.58 -3.63
N PHE A 157 8.28 -5.34 -2.54
CA PHE A 157 9.52 -5.52 -1.79
C PHE A 157 10.40 -6.66 -2.32
N ARG A 158 9.96 -7.34 -3.39
CA ARG A 158 10.66 -8.46 -4.01
C ARG A 158 10.78 -8.26 -5.50
N VAL A 159 11.95 -8.57 -6.05
CA VAL A 159 12.25 -8.53 -7.48
C VAL A 159 12.58 -9.94 -7.96
N ILE A 160 12.02 -10.34 -9.10
CA ILE A 160 12.25 -11.67 -9.69
C ILE A 160 12.91 -11.51 -11.06
N CYS A 161 14.02 -12.20 -11.27
CA CYS A 161 14.62 -12.30 -12.60
C CYS A 161 13.73 -13.14 -13.53
N LEU A 162 13.35 -12.58 -14.67
CA LEU A 162 12.46 -13.25 -15.63
C LEU A 162 13.10 -14.44 -16.35
N GLN A 163 14.43 -14.53 -16.37
CA GLN A 163 15.15 -15.60 -17.04
C GLN A 163 15.43 -16.79 -16.10
N CYS A 164 16.03 -16.53 -14.93
CA CYS A 164 16.47 -17.60 -14.02
C CYS A 164 15.60 -17.75 -12.77
N ARG A 165 14.57 -16.90 -12.60
CA ARG A 165 13.66 -16.89 -11.43
C ARG A 165 14.32 -16.59 -10.08
N ALA A 166 15.60 -16.19 -10.06
CA ALA A 166 16.25 -15.72 -8.84
C ALA A 166 15.47 -14.54 -8.25
N GLU A 167 15.25 -14.59 -6.94
CA GLU A 167 14.57 -13.54 -6.18
C GLU A 167 15.59 -12.66 -5.47
N TYR A 168 15.31 -11.36 -5.45
CA TYR A 168 16.15 -10.35 -4.82
C TYR A 168 15.28 -9.44 -3.95
N ASP A 169 15.86 -9.02 -2.82
CA ASP A 169 15.28 -7.94 -2.02
C ASP A 169 15.26 -6.64 -2.86
N ARG A 170 14.12 -5.92 -2.84
CA ARG A 170 13.99 -4.67 -3.59
C ARG A 170 14.95 -3.57 -3.13
N PHE A 171 15.35 -3.55 -1.85
CA PHE A 171 16.39 -2.64 -1.34
C PHE A 171 17.75 -2.92 -1.98
N TYR A 172 18.14 -4.19 -2.09
CA TYR A 172 19.39 -4.57 -2.78
C TYR A 172 19.39 -4.10 -4.25
N ILE A 173 18.25 -4.27 -4.94
CA ILE A 173 18.10 -3.77 -6.32
C ILE A 173 18.11 -2.23 -6.35
N GLN A 174 17.57 -1.55 -5.33
CA GLN A 174 17.62 -0.08 -5.27
C GLN A 174 19.05 0.43 -5.20
N ASP A 175 19.88 -0.19 -4.36
CA ASP A 175 21.28 0.22 -4.19
C ASP A 175 22.06 0.06 -5.49
N ASN A 176 21.90 -1.07 -6.18
CA ASN A 176 22.49 -1.29 -7.50
C ASN A 176 22.02 -0.25 -8.53
N LEU A 177 20.71 0.07 -8.57
CA LEU A 177 20.18 1.07 -9.48
C LEU A 177 20.76 2.47 -9.19
N ARG A 178 20.95 2.83 -7.92
CA ARG A 178 21.57 4.10 -7.51
C ARG A 178 23.01 4.17 -7.96
N ASP A 179 23.80 3.13 -7.70
CA ASP A 179 25.23 3.09 -8.03
C ASP A 179 25.46 3.16 -9.55
N MET A 180 24.57 2.56 -10.34
CA MET A 180 24.58 2.66 -11.80
C MET A 180 24.10 4.02 -12.35
N ASN A 181 23.44 4.84 -11.52
CA ASN A 181 22.80 6.10 -11.94
C ASN A 181 23.13 7.28 -11.00
N PRO A 182 24.42 7.60 -10.76
CA PRO A 182 24.83 8.58 -9.75
C PRO A 182 24.35 10.02 -10.01
N HIS A 183 23.93 10.33 -11.25
CA HIS A 183 23.47 11.66 -11.65
C HIS A 183 21.94 11.79 -11.73
N MET A 184 21.19 10.75 -11.35
CA MET A 184 19.74 10.80 -11.40
C MET A 184 19.18 11.67 -10.29
N VAL A 185 18.59 12.82 -10.65
CA VAL A 185 17.95 13.72 -9.69
C VAL A 185 16.53 13.25 -9.38
N GLU A 186 16.32 12.80 -8.15
CA GLU A 186 15.05 12.37 -7.58
C GLU A 186 14.15 13.57 -7.31
N VAL A 187 13.17 13.81 -8.19
CA VAL A 187 12.08 14.76 -7.93
C VAL A 187 10.79 13.97 -7.92
N ILE A 188 10.14 13.92 -6.76
CA ILE A 188 8.89 13.20 -6.57
C ILE A 188 7.75 14.20 -6.48
N ASN A 189 6.86 14.19 -7.48
CA ASN A 189 5.63 14.98 -7.41
C ASN A 189 4.51 14.20 -6.72
N MET A 190 4.35 12.91 -7.06
CA MET A 190 3.28 12.06 -6.54
C MET A 190 3.64 10.58 -6.69
N ILE A 191 3.36 9.80 -5.64
CA ILE A 191 3.50 8.35 -5.59
C ILE A 191 2.15 7.71 -5.84
N ARG A 192 2.14 6.56 -6.52
CA ARG A 192 0.95 5.77 -6.88
C ARG A 192 0.74 4.62 -5.90
N PRO A 193 -0.40 3.89 -5.98
CA PRO A 193 -0.68 2.83 -5.01
C PRO A 193 0.34 1.68 -5.02
N ASP A 194 1.08 1.51 -6.12
CA ASP A 194 2.13 0.51 -6.33
C ASP A 194 3.56 1.07 -6.18
N GLY A 195 3.70 2.32 -5.70
CA GLY A 195 5.00 2.97 -5.52
C GLY A 195 5.59 3.60 -6.79
N ASP A 196 4.92 3.47 -7.94
CA ASP A 196 5.34 4.09 -9.20
C ASP A 196 5.16 5.63 -9.14
N VAL A 197 5.96 6.38 -9.90
CA VAL A 197 5.86 7.84 -10.00
C VAL A 197 5.86 8.30 -11.46
N GLU A 198 5.57 9.56 -11.73
CA GLU A 198 5.83 10.15 -13.05
C GLU A 198 7.19 10.84 -13.10
N ILE A 199 7.95 10.58 -14.16
CA ILE A 199 9.19 11.28 -14.49
C ILE A 199 9.10 11.87 -15.90
N PRO A 200 9.58 13.11 -16.14
CA PRO A 200 9.70 13.66 -17.48
C PRO A 200 10.57 12.77 -18.38
N GLN A 201 10.25 12.66 -19.68
CA GLN A 201 10.97 11.79 -20.63
C GLN A 201 12.48 12.08 -20.74
N VAL A 202 12.92 13.27 -20.34
CA VAL A 202 14.32 13.73 -20.45
C VAL A 202 15.26 13.10 -19.40
N LYS A 203 14.73 12.36 -18.41
CA LYS A 203 15.50 11.76 -17.30
C LYS A 203 15.68 10.24 -17.38
N LEU A 204 15.56 9.65 -18.57
CA LEU A 204 15.59 8.18 -18.70
C LEU A 204 17.01 7.63 -18.47
N VAL A 205 17.07 6.66 -17.55
CA VAL A 205 18.23 5.83 -17.16
C VAL A 205 18.84 5.13 -18.38
N LYS A 206 20.17 5.02 -18.43
CA LYS A 206 20.88 4.21 -19.44
C LYS A 206 20.57 2.73 -19.26
#